data_AF-A0A7W0T7Y3-F1
#
_entry.id   AF-A0A7W0T7Y3-F1
#
_cell.length_a   1.000
_cell.length_b   1.000
_cell.length_c   1.000
_cell.angle_alpha   90.00
_cell.angle_beta   90.00
_cell.angle_gamma   90.00
#
_symmetry.space_group_name_H-M   'P 1'
#
loop_
_entity.id
_entity.type
_entity.pdbx_description
1 polymer ?
#
loop_
_entity_poly.entity_id
_entity_poly.type
_entity_poly.pdbx_seq_one_letter_code
_entity_poly.pdbx_strand_id
1 'polypeptide(L)'
;MRRRAISIVLCALLVSGVIGSEASSAPEPGRVRFSALGDISSSTNASGVLNAIGALDNDLTFAVGDLSYGLTGQEQAWCDFVTSRVGAGYPFELLAGNHESNGQNGNINDFSACLPNQLPGVVGTYGRQYYVDVPQDAPLVRYVMISPGIPFTDSTWTYDAGSPRYQWTEQAIDGARAANIPWVVVGMHYPCLSVGQYACVSGADITNLLISKRVDLVLNGHEHLYQRTKQLRLGAGCAAVVPGTFNASCVADGDATLDKGAGTVMTTIGTGGVQLRDVNPSDSEAGYFAASSGLNQNPTFGALDMSATTDQLTATFLRSGSGTFADSFTITRQVGVPNEPPTASFTSSCNDLACDFDSAGSSDPDGTIVSRAWTFGDGSTDVGATPSHTYANAGTYTVGLTVTDDDGATASTTRSVTVTGAPQPTVHASDDFSRTVSNGFGSAPVGGPWSVTGSTANYAVSGGVGTFRVNAGSGLSASLAGVSAPTIDLRLQLSTDKPATGSGLYVSVIGRRIAGSGDYRAKLRLQATGGVGLSLQRLPPAGAEVALQGEVAVPGLTYAVGDVLNVRLEVSGASPTTVRAKVWKQGTTEPVTWQRTATDTTSGLQAAGAIGVSPYLSSSANNAPISVRVDNLSGTSP
;
A
#
# COMPACT_ATOMS: atom_id res chain seq x y z
N MET A 1 88.56 9.61 26.30
CA MET A 1 88.30 9.81 27.76
C MET A 1 86.94 10.48 27.93
N ARG A 2 86.19 10.06 28.97
CA ARG A 2 84.76 10.33 29.20
C ARG A 2 84.52 11.64 30.00
N ARG A 3 83.47 12.37 29.57
CA ARG A 3 82.32 12.94 30.32
C ARG A 3 82.44 14.02 31.42
N ARG A 4 81.40 14.89 31.37
CA ARG A 4 80.60 15.64 32.40
C ARG A 4 81.17 16.98 32.88
N ALA A 5 80.42 18.03 33.25
CA ALA A 5 79.01 18.54 33.18
C ALA A 5 78.78 19.41 34.46
N ILE A 6 77.78 20.32 34.45
CA ILE A 6 76.99 21.00 35.55
C ILE A 6 76.90 22.52 35.27
N SER A 7 75.77 23.09 34.81
CA SER A 7 74.48 23.48 35.46
C SER A 7 74.52 24.75 36.32
N ILE A 8 73.69 25.75 35.96
CA ILE A 8 73.38 26.98 36.73
C ILE A 8 71.86 27.25 36.68
N VAL A 9 71.33 27.65 37.83
CA VAL A 9 69.95 28.04 38.17
C VAL A 9 69.77 29.55 37.96
N LEU A 10 68.58 30.02 37.55
CA LEU A 10 68.09 31.35 37.97
C LEU A 10 66.55 31.48 37.97
N CYS A 11 66.09 32.27 38.94
CA CYS A 11 64.74 32.53 39.43
C CYS A 11 64.05 33.68 38.65
N ALA A 12 62.70 33.70 38.57
CA ALA A 12 61.93 34.88 38.16
C ALA A 12 60.56 34.97 38.87
N LEU A 13 60.20 36.21 39.22
CA LEU A 13 59.15 36.68 40.13
C LEU A 13 57.70 36.41 39.68
N LEU A 14 56.84 36.21 40.69
CA LEU A 14 55.38 36.21 40.63
C LEU A 14 54.79 37.63 40.56
N VAL A 15 53.87 37.86 39.62
CA VAL A 15 52.88 38.95 39.64
C VAL A 15 51.50 38.31 39.71
N SER A 16 50.73 38.65 40.74
CA SER A 16 49.37 38.16 40.96
C SER A 16 48.38 38.87 40.04
N GLY A 17 47.78 38.12 39.12
CA GLY A 17 46.59 38.49 38.37
C GLY A 17 45.48 37.50 38.71
N VAL A 18 44.35 38.02 39.18
CA VAL A 18 43.11 37.25 39.37
C VAL A 18 42.64 36.79 38.00
N ILE A 19 42.72 35.48 37.72
CA ILE A 19 42.13 34.88 36.53
C ILE A 19 40.71 34.50 36.90
N GLY A 20 39.75 35.33 36.50
CA GLY A 20 38.36 34.92 36.39
C GLY A 20 38.26 33.79 35.35
N SER A 21 37.54 32.73 35.68
CA SER A 21 37.20 31.65 34.77
C SER A 21 36.37 32.20 33.61
N GLU A 22 36.98 32.38 32.45
CA GLU A 22 36.26 32.65 31.21
C GLU A 22 35.69 31.35 30.63
N ALA A 23 34.55 31.55 29.96
CA ALA A 23 33.60 30.60 29.41
C ALA A 23 34.20 29.40 28.64
N SER A 24 33.40 28.32 28.63
CA SER A 24 33.43 27.21 27.68
C SER A 24 33.94 27.64 26.30
N SER A 25 34.98 26.95 25.82
CA SER A 25 35.48 27.09 24.46
C SER A 25 34.34 26.85 23.48
N ALA A 26 34.19 27.73 22.48
CA ALA A 26 33.26 27.48 21.38
C ALA A 26 33.53 26.08 20.77
N PRO A 27 32.47 25.32 20.39
CA PRO A 27 32.60 23.97 19.86
C PRO A 27 33.62 23.91 18.71
N GLU A 28 34.47 22.90 18.73
CA GLU A 28 35.42 22.67 17.64
C GLU A 28 34.65 22.41 16.34
N PRO A 29 34.93 23.15 15.24
CA PRO A 29 34.21 22.96 13.99
C PRO A 29 34.21 21.49 13.54
N GLY A 30 33.03 20.92 13.31
CA GLY A 30 32.90 19.54 12.84
C GLY A 30 32.90 18.47 13.94
N ARG A 31 32.78 18.85 15.22
CA ARG A 31 32.57 17.91 16.34
C ARG A 31 31.55 18.41 17.35
N VAL A 32 30.78 17.50 17.95
CA VAL A 32 29.98 17.72 19.16
C VAL A 32 30.46 16.79 20.26
N ARG A 33 30.75 17.32 21.45
CA ARG A 33 31.04 16.57 22.66
C ARG A 33 29.88 16.68 23.63
N PHE A 34 29.41 15.55 24.13
CA PHE A 34 28.24 15.54 25.01
C PHE A 34 28.32 14.38 25.98
N SER A 35 27.59 14.48 27.09
CA SER A 35 27.48 13.37 28.04
C SER A 35 26.03 13.08 28.40
N ALA A 36 25.77 11.91 28.99
CA ALA A 36 24.45 11.56 29.49
C ALA A 36 24.53 10.79 30.81
N LEU A 37 23.55 11.04 31.68
CA LEU A 37 23.35 10.36 32.95
C LEU A 37 21.87 10.37 33.35
N GLY A 38 21.44 9.37 34.11
CA GLY A 38 20.15 9.35 34.79
C GLY A 38 20.32 9.08 36.28
N ASP A 39 19.24 9.21 37.03
CA ASP A 39 19.16 8.72 38.42
C ASP A 39 20.17 9.43 39.34
N ILE A 40 20.13 10.77 39.29
CA ILE A 40 21.23 11.63 39.75
C ILE A 40 21.19 11.81 41.27
N SER A 41 20.07 12.23 41.84
CA SER A 41 19.91 12.71 43.24
C SER A 41 20.82 13.89 43.62
N SER A 42 20.98 14.13 44.92
CA SER A 42 21.93 15.11 45.49
C SER A 42 22.98 14.44 46.39
N SER A 43 23.27 13.16 46.18
CA SER A 43 24.19 12.37 47.00
C SER A 43 25.66 12.76 46.80
N THR A 44 26.56 12.25 47.66
CA THR A 44 28.02 12.39 47.46
C THR A 44 28.49 11.74 46.15
N ASN A 45 27.86 10.63 45.74
CA ASN A 45 28.17 9.98 44.46
C ASN A 45 27.74 10.86 43.29
N ALA A 46 26.54 11.44 43.37
CA ALA A 46 26.03 12.42 42.41
C ALA A 46 26.98 13.61 42.26
N SER A 47 27.47 14.11 43.39
CA SER A 47 28.46 15.18 43.41
C SER A 47 29.75 14.78 42.69
N GLY A 48 30.21 13.53 42.86
CA GLY A 48 31.39 13.04 42.16
C GLY A 48 31.17 12.94 40.65
N VAL A 49 30.03 12.40 40.22
CA VAL A 49 29.70 12.26 38.78
C VAL A 49 29.59 13.62 38.10
N LEU A 50 28.85 14.56 38.70
CA LEU A 50 28.72 15.91 38.15
C LEU A 50 30.03 16.69 38.15
N ASN A 51 30.91 16.51 39.14
CA ASN A 51 32.25 17.09 39.12
C ASN A 51 33.12 16.48 38.00
N ALA A 52 32.99 15.18 37.74
CA ALA A 52 33.68 14.54 36.63
C ALA A 52 33.20 15.10 35.27
N ILE A 53 31.89 15.32 35.12
CA ILE A 53 31.30 15.99 33.95
C ILE A 53 31.79 17.45 33.84
N GLY A 54 31.76 18.22 34.93
CA GLY A 54 32.21 19.62 34.92
C GLY A 54 33.71 19.80 34.66
N ALA A 55 34.50 18.73 34.76
CA ALA A 55 35.89 18.70 34.36
C ALA A 55 36.09 18.37 32.86
N LEU A 56 35.04 17.99 32.15
CA LEU A 56 35.05 17.80 30.70
C LEU A 56 34.80 19.13 29.98
N ASP A 57 35.38 19.26 28.81
CA ASP A 57 35.08 20.33 27.84
C ASP A 57 33.99 19.80 26.88
N ASN A 58 32.82 19.52 27.44
CA ASN A 58 31.65 19.06 26.69
C ASN A 58 30.76 20.25 26.33
N ASP A 59 30.09 20.15 25.18
CA ASP A 59 29.15 21.16 24.70
C ASP A 59 27.82 21.10 25.47
N LEU A 60 27.43 19.90 25.95
CA LEU A 60 26.24 19.69 26.76
C LEU A 60 26.22 18.37 27.56
N THR A 61 25.27 18.26 28.48
CA THR A 61 24.89 17.00 29.14
C THR A 61 23.38 16.77 29.06
N PHE A 62 22.96 15.55 28.77
CA PHE A 62 21.56 15.12 28.91
C PHE A 62 21.32 14.40 30.25
N ALA A 63 20.38 14.90 31.03
CA ALA A 63 19.80 14.20 32.17
C ALA A 63 18.56 13.41 31.72
N VAL A 64 18.69 12.09 31.60
CA VAL A 64 17.65 11.19 31.08
C VAL A 64 16.64 10.74 32.14
N GLY A 65 16.20 11.69 32.97
CA GLY A 65 15.19 11.48 34.01
C GLY A 65 15.72 11.07 35.37
N ASP A 66 14.82 11.18 36.36
CA ASP A 66 15.05 10.96 37.78
C ASP A 66 16.17 11.85 38.32
N LEU A 67 15.81 13.12 38.49
CA LEU A 67 16.71 14.23 38.78
C LEU A 67 17.05 14.27 40.27
N SER A 68 16.15 14.79 41.11
CA SER A 68 16.50 15.09 42.50
C SER A 68 16.16 13.98 43.49
N TYR A 69 15.13 13.17 43.21
CA TYR A 69 14.44 12.30 44.19
C TYR A 69 13.94 13.04 45.44
N GLY A 70 13.93 14.36 45.40
CA GLY A 70 13.60 15.25 46.50
C GLY A 70 12.10 15.47 46.64
N LEU A 71 11.73 16.48 47.44
CA LEU A 71 10.35 16.92 47.59
C LEU A 71 10.04 18.02 46.57
N THR A 72 8.81 18.03 46.06
CA THR A 72 8.29 19.11 45.21
C THR A 72 8.35 20.46 45.92
N GLY A 73 8.82 21.48 45.21
CA GLY A 73 9.12 22.81 45.74
C GLY A 73 10.57 23.00 46.22
N GLN A 74 11.43 21.97 46.12
CA GLN A 74 12.86 22.04 46.45
C GLN A 74 13.77 21.92 45.22
N GLU A 75 13.22 22.03 44.01
CA GLU A 75 13.92 21.86 42.72
C GLU A 75 15.10 22.84 42.60
N GLN A 76 14.94 24.08 43.06
CA GLN A 76 16.01 25.09 43.03
C GLN A 76 17.28 24.62 43.77
N ALA A 77 17.15 23.96 44.91
CA ALA A 77 18.32 23.48 45.67
C ALA A 77 19.10 22.42 44.89
N TRP A 78 18.39 21.60 44.09
CA TRP A 78 19.02 20.63 43.21
C TRP A 78 19.63 21.30 41.97
N CYS A 79 18.96 22.30 41.37
CA CYS A 79 19.51 23.13 40.30
C CYS A 79 20.82 23.83 40.74
N ASP A 80 20.85 24.40 41.95
CA ASP A 80 22.05 24.99 42.55
C ASP A 80 23.15 23.94 42.77
N PHE A 81 22.76 22.73 43.21
CA PHE A 81 23.67 21.60 43.36
C PHE A 81 24.31 21.20 42.02
N VAL A 82 23.55 21.16 40.93
CA VAL A 82 24.09 20.86 39.59
C VAL A 82 24.99 21.98 39.10
N THR A 83 24.50 23.21 39.07
CA THR A 83 25.23 24.38 38.53
C THR A 83 26.51 24.70 39.31
N SER A 84 26.57 24.40 40.61
CA SER A 84 27.82 24.57 41.39
C SER A 84 28.93 23.59 40.99
N ARG A 85 28.62 22.57 40.17
CA ARG A 85 29.55 21.49 39.78
C ARG A 85 29.89 21.52 38.30
N VAL A 86 28.88 21.71 37.45
CA VAL A 86 29.07 21.80 35.99
C VAL A 86 29.24 23.24 35.49
N GLY A 87 28.89 24.23 36.32
CA GLY A 87 28.91 25.65 35.96
C GLY A 87 27.52 26.20 35.67
N ALA A 88 27.28 27.45 36.07
CA ALA A 88 25.96 28.08 36.00
C ALA A 88 25.46 28.39 34.59
N GLY A 89 26.33 28.39 33.57
CA GLY A 89 25.96 28.59 32.16
C GLY A 89 26.09 27.32 31.30
N TYR A 90 26.40 26.18 31.92
CA TYR A 90 26.61 24.93 31.19
C TYR A 90 25.28 24.37 30.67
N PRO A 91 25.18 23.99 29.38
CA PRO A 91 23.98 23.38 28.82
C PRO A 91 23.70 22.00 29.44
N PHE A 92 22.66 21.94 30.26
CA PHE A 92 22.28 20.75 31.02
C PHE A 92 20.82 20.40 30.69
N GLU A 93 20.67 19.56 29.67
CA GLU A 93 19.41 19.29 29.01
C GLU A 93 18.57 18.25 29.76
N LEU A 94 17.29 18.53 29.96
CA LEU A 94 16.43 17.74 30.83
C LEU A 94 15.46 16.86 30.05
N LEU A 95 15.20 15.67 30.61
CA LEU A 95 14.06 14.83 30.29
C LEU A 95 13.44 14.35 31.62
N ALA A 96 12.11 14.26 31.69
CA ALA A 96 11.43 13.76 32.88
C ALA A 96 11.61 12.24 33.04
N GLY A 97 11.95 11.83 34.26
CA GLY A 97 11.70 10.47 34.74
C GLY A 97 10.37 10.38 35.48
N ASN A 98 10.11 9.24 36.12
CA ASN A 98 8.87 9.07 36.87
C ASN A 98 8.87 9.82 38.20
N HIS A 99 10.03 10.26 38.68
CA HIS A 99 10.11 11.07 39.89
C HIS A 99 9.73 12.55 39.65
N GLU A 100 9.81 13.06 38.42
CA GLU A 100 9.50 14.48 38.09
C GLU A 100 8.15 14.70 37.39
N SER A 101 7.42 13.62 37.10
CA SER A 101 6.31 13.65 36.14
C SER A 101 4.95 14.03 36.73
N ASN A 102 4.69 13.64 37.99
CA ASN A 102 3.38 13.77 38.64
C ASN A 102 3.39 14.64 39.91
N GLY A 103 4.51 15.30 40.22
CA GLY A 103 4.65 16.14 41.40
C GLY A 103 4.93 15.38 42.70
N GLN A 104 5.29 14.09 42.64
CA GLN A 104 5.67 13.31 43.83
C GLN A 104 7.10 13.62 44.29
N ASN A 105 8.07 13.71 43.37
CA ASN A 105 9.47 13.96 43.69
C ASN A 105 10.06 15.14 42.89
N GLY A 106 9.21 16.14 42.68
CA GLY A 106 9.48 17.34 41.92
C GLY A 106 8.60 17.44 40.68
N ASN A 107 8.67 18.59 40.02
CA ASN A 107 7.98 18.86 38.77
C ASN A 107 9.00 19.22 37.67
N ILE A 108 8.93 18.52 36.53
CA ILE A 108 9.83 18.76 35.40
C ILE A 108 9.86 20.23 34.94
N ASN A 109 8.73 20.94 35.04
CA ASN A 109 8.65 22.34 34.63
C ASN A 109 9.44 23.25 35.59
N ASP A 110 9.46 22.92 36.89
CA ASP A 110 10.19 23.70 37.90
C ASP A 110 11.70 23.48 37.76
N PHE A 111 12.15 22.24 37.48
CA PHE A 111 13.54 21.97 37.11
C PHE A 111 13.95 22.71 35.83
N SER A 112 13.08 22.72 34.81
CA SER A 112 13.32 23.43 33.55
C SER A 112 13.40 24.94 33.74
N ALA A 113 12.72 25.49 34.76
CA ALA A 113 12.78 26.91 35.09
C ALA A 113 14.08 27.30 35.80
N CYS A 114 14.63 26.43 36.68
CA CYS A 114 15.87 26.72 37.42
C CYS A 114 17.17 26.27 36.74
N LEU A 115 17.10 25.45 35.69
CA LEU A 115 18.19 25.16 34.77
C LEU A 115 17.84 25.66 33.35
N PRO A 116 17.81 26.98 33.11
CA PRO A 116 17.32 27.55 31.85
C PRO A 116 18.35 27.54 30.72
N ASN A 117 19.53 26.93 30.90
CA ASN A 117 20.60 26.88 29.89
C ASN A 117 20.29 25.86 28.78
N GLN A 118 19.09 25.97 28.23
CA GLN A 118 18.59 25.09 27.19
C GLN A 118 19.27 25.46 25.88
N LEU A 119 19.61 24.45 25.09
CA LEU A 119 20.04 24.65 23.72
C LEU A 119 18.99 25.42 22.91
N PRO A 120 19.41 26.33 22.00
CA PRO A 120 18.48 27.00 21.11
C PRO A 120 17.90 26.02 20.08
N GLY A 121 16.74 26.36 19.51
CA GLY A 121 16.14 25.56 18.43
C GLY A 121 15.37 24.31 18.88
N VAL A 122 15.04 24.19 20.16
CA VAL A 122 14.17 23.12 20.67
C VAL A 122 12.82 23.13 19.95
N VAL A 123 12.41 21.96 19.46
CA VAL A 123 11.08 21.74 18.87
C VAL A 123 10.33 20.71 19.70
N GLY A 124 9.18 21.11 20.26
CA GLY A 124 8.32 20.26 21.07
C GLY A 124 8.11 20.80 22.48
N THR A 125 7.81 19.92 23.42
CA THR A 125 7.66 20.23 24.85
C THR A 125 8.93 19.82 25.59
N TYR A 126 9.74 20.81 25.96
CA TYR A 126 10.97 20.60 26.71
C TYR A 126 10.75 19.77 27.98
N GLY A 127 11.68 18.88 28.29
CA GLY A 127 11.57 17.96 29.42
C GLY A 127 10.60 16.78 29.22
N ARG A 128 9.87 16.69 28.11
CA ARG A 128 8.89 15.59 27.89
C ARG A 128 8.97 14.93 26.51
N GLN A 129 8.82 15.74 25.46
CA GLN A 129 8.89 15.27 24.08
C GLN A 129 9.39 16.41 23.20
N TYR A 130 10.66 16.39 22.85
CA TYR A 130 11.27 17.42 22.04
C TYR A 130 12.46 16.89 21.25
N TYR A 131 12.84 17.61 20.20
CA TYR A 131 14.12 17.38 19.55
C TYR A 131 14.90 18.69 19.43
N VAL A 132 16.22 18.56 19.31
CA VAL A 132 17.13 19.67 19.05
C VAL A 132 18.29 19.19 18.17
N ASP A 133 18.71 20.08 17.26
CA ASP A 133 19.78 19.85 16.30
C ASP A 133 21.05 20.55 16.77
N VAL A 134 22.17 19.81 16.84
CA VAL A 134 23.41 20.29 17.43
C VAL A 134 24.61 20.02 16.52
N PRO A 135 25.41 21.05 16.22
CA PRO A 135 25.14 22.49 16.41
C PRO A 135 23.94 22.94 15.56
N GLN A 136 23.23 24.01 15.96
CA GLN A 136 22.01 24.43 15.27
C GLN A 136 22.22 24.80 13.78
N ASP A 137 23.34 25.47 13.46
CA ASP A 137 23.61 25.99 12.11
C ASP A 137 24.17 24.95 11.13
N ALA A 138 24.83 23.91 11.66
CA ALA A 138 25.42 22.82 10.87
C ALA A 138 25.29 21.50 11.64
N PRO A 139 24.08 20.93 11.73
CA PRO A 139 23.79 19.84 12.65
C PRO A 139 24.61 18.59 12.36
N LEU A 140 25.30 18.10 13.39
CA LEU A 140 25.93 16.79 13.40
C LEU A 140 25.05 15.74 14.05
N VAL A 141 24.30 16.13 15.08
CA VAL A 141 23.46 15.23 15.87
C VAL A 141 22.07 15.83 16.01
N ARG A 142 21.03 15.04 15.70
CA ARG A 142 19.67 15.28 16.19
C ARG A 142 19.46 14.48 17.47
N TYR A 143 19.17 15.17 18.55
CA TYR A 143 18.72 14.56 19.79
C TYR A 143 17.20 14.55 19.83
N VAL A 144 16.59 13.37 19.96
CA VAL A 144 15.14 13.20 20.08
C VAL A 144 14.83 12.66 21.48
N MET A 145 14.24 13.50 22.31
CA MET A 145 13.98 13.21 23.72
C MET A 145 12.50 12.88 23.90
N ILE A 146 12.19 11.72 24.47
CA ILE A 146 10.83 11.16 24.57
C ILE A 146 10.56 10.55 25.96
N SER A 147 9.31 10.55 26.40
CA SER A 147 8.92 10.05 27.74
C SER A 147 7.92 8.89 27.68
N PRO A 148 8.26 7.75 27.04
CA PRO A 148 7.35 6.61 26.93
C PRO A 148 7.08 5.95 28.27
N GLY A 149 5.79 5.73 28.57
CA GLY A 149 5.34 5.09 29.80
C GLY A 149 5.32 6.00 31.02
N ILE A 150 5.76 7.26 30.90
CA ILE A 150 5.87 8.18 32.04
C ILE A 150 4.48 8.72 32.45
N PRO A 151 4.09 8.61 33.73
CA PRO A 151 2.82 9.11 34.23
C PRO A 151 2.91 10.61 34.53
N PHE A 152 2.46 11.45 33.62
CA PHE A 152 2.32 12.88 33.87
C PHE A 152 0.96 13.21 34.50
N THR A 153 0.83 14.43 35.03
CA THR A 153 -0.42 14.92 35.65
C THR A 153 -1.64 14.92 34.73
N ASP A 154 -1.44 15.04 33.42
CA ASP A 154 -2.51 14.99 32.41
C ASP A 154 -2.87 13.55 32.01
N SER A 155 -1.87 12.72 31.72
CA SER A 155 -2.03 11.29 31.47
C SER A 155 -0.69 10.57 31.55
N THR A 156 -0.73 9.23 31.51
CA THR A 156 0.46 8.48 31.10
C THR A 156 0.73 8.72 29.61
N TRP A 157 1.96 9.04 29.26
CA TRP A 157 2.36 9.28 27.88
C TRP A 157 2.83 7.97 27.25
N THR A 158 1.93 7.30 26.50
CA THR A 158 2.25 6.08 25.74
C THR A 158 2.66 6.40 24.30
N TYR A 159 3.37 5.45 23.69
CA TYR A 159 3.92 5.52 22.34
C TYR A 159 3.57 4.24 21.59
N ASP A 160 2.31 3.82 21.69
CA ASP A 160 1.79 2.67 20.96
C ASP A 160 1.84 2.95 19.44
N ALA A 161 2.03 1.91 18.63
CA ALA A 161 2.17 2.05 17.19
C ALA A 161 0.97 2.82 16.58
N GLY A 162 1.28 3.86 15.80
CA GLY A 162 0.28 4.73 15.18
C GLY A 162 -0.32 5.81 16.09
N SER A 163 0.04 5.86 17.38
CA SER A 163 -0.33 6.97 18.25
C SER A 163 0.32 8.29 17.81
N PRO A 164 -0.25 9.46 18.15
CA PRO A 164 0.34 10.75 17.78
C PRO A 164 1.78 10.94 18.27
N ARG A 165 2.11 10.45 19.47
CA ARG A 165 3.47 10.56 20.01
C ARG A 165 4.44 9.63 19.31
N TYR A 166 4.01 8.41 18.95
CA TYR A 166 4.79 7.48 18.12
C TYR A 166 5.10 8.10 16.75
N GLN A 167 4.08 8.63 16.06
CA GLN A 167 4.23 9.26 14.75
C GLN A 167 5.12 10.50 14.82
N TRP A 168 5.00 11.30 15.87
CA TRP A 168 5.87 12.46 16.07
C TRP A 168 7.33 12.03 16.23
N THR A 169 7.61 10.97 17.01
CA THR A 169 8.98 10.45 17.17
C THR A 169 9.52 9.92 15.84
N GLU A 170 8.72 9.16 15.10
CA GLU A 170 9.06 8.71 13.75
C GLU A 170 9.41 9.87 12.83
N GLN A 171 8.60 10.93 12.80
CA GLN A 171 8.82 12.12 11.97
C GLN A 171 10.07 12.91 12.40
N ALA A 172 10.36 13.00 13.70
CA ALA A 172 11.57 13.66 14.18
C ALA A 172 12.84 12.93 13.71
N ILE A 173 12.81 11.59 13.75
CA ILE A 173 13.89 10.71 13.27
C ILE A 173 14.04 10.82 11.76
N ASP A 174 12.95 10.65 11.00
CA ASP A 174 12.98 10.69 9.53
C ASP A 174 13.35 12.10 9.02
N GLY A 175 12.90 13.13 9.71
CA GLY A 175 13.27 14.51 9.41
C GLY A 175 14.77 14.79 9.58
N ALA A 176 15.49 14.04 10.44
CA ALA A 176 16.93 14.21 10.60
C ALA A 176 17.66 13.73 9.35
N ARG A 177 17.20 12.60 8.81
CA ARG A 177 17.74 11.98 7.59
C ARG A 177 17.47 12.83 6.37
N ALA A 178 16.24 13.33 6.24
CA ALA A 178 15.88 14.26 5.18
C ALA A 178 16.74 15.55 5.22
N ALA A 179 17.16 15.97 6.41
CA ALA A 179 18.07 17.10 6.61
C ALA A 179 19.56 16.73 6.50
N ASN A 180 19.90 15.49 6.16
CA ASN A 180 21.28 14.97 6.09
C ASN A 180 22.07 15.11 7.40
N ILE A 181 21.40 15.04 8.55
CA ILE A 181 22.05 15.10 9.86
C ILE A 181 22.75 13.76 10.11
N PRO A 182 24.08 13.74 10.33
CA PRO A 182 24.86 12.51 10.45
C PRO A 182 24.41 11.55 11.54
N TRP A 183 23.94 12.03 12.70
CA TRP A 183 23.61 11.16 13.84
C TRP A 183 22.21 11.45 14.39
N VAL A 184 21.50 10.38 14.76
CA VAL A 184 20.25 10.44 15.52
C VAL A 184 20.45 9.74 16.85
N VAL A 185 20.35 10.50 17.93
CA VAL A 185 20.42 10.00 19.31
C VAL A 185 19.05 10.18 19.96
N VAL A 186 18.53 9.13 20.57
CA VAL A 186 17.23 9.16 21.26
C VAL A 186 17.43 9.04 22.75
N GLY A 187 16.87 9.96 23.54
CA GLY A 187 16.87 9.88 24.99
C GLY A 187 15.48 9.50 25.51
N MET A 188 15.41 8.52 26.40
CA MET A 188 14.18 8.15 27.11
C MET A 188 14.51 7.73 28.54
N HIS A 189 13.57 7.79 29.48
CA HIS A 189 13.89 7.41 30.85
C HIS A 189 13.84 5.88 31.06
N TYR A 190 12.72 5.25 30.71
CA TYR A 190 12.51 3.82 30.90
C TYR A 190 13.17 2.98 29.81
N PRO A 191 14.14 2.10 30.14
CA PRO A 191 14.61 1.10 29.18
C PRO A 191 13.53 0.02 28.96
N CYS A 192 13.48 -0.53 27.75
CA CYS A 192 12.61 -1.67 27.43
C CYS A 192 13.31 -3.02 27.63
N LEU A 193 14.57 -3.11 27.20
CA LEU A 193 15.43 -4.25 27.42
C LEU A 193 16.25 -4.01 28.69
N SER A 194 16.35 -5.01 29.56
CA SER A 194 17.06 -4.87 30.82
C SER A 194 17.67 -6.18 31.32
N VAL A 195 18.86 -6.09 31.92
CA VAL A 195 19.39 -7.11 32.84
C VAL A 195 19.25 -6.64 34.30
N GLY A 196 18.43 -5.63 34.55
CA GLY A 196 18.10 -5.13 35.88
C GLY A 196 16.85 -5.79 36.46
N GLN A 197 15.98 -4.99 37.06
CA GLN A 197 14.81 -5.47 37.78
C GLN A 197 13.47 -5.16 37.10
N TYR A 198 13.47 -4.27 36.11
CA TYR A 198 12.24 -3.78 35.48
C TYR A 198 11.98 -4.43 34.13
N ALA A 199 10.71 -4.70 33.86
CA ALA A 199 10.23 -5.09 32.54
C ALA A 199 10.08 -3.88 31.61
N CYS A 200 9.72 -4.11 30.36
CA CYS A 200 9.52 -3.06 29.36
C CYS A 200 8.30 -2.17 29.64
N VAL A 201 8.47 -1.17 30.50
CA VAL A 201 7.42 -0.17 30.83
C VAL A 201 7.22 0.84 29.70
N SER A 202 8.26 1.14 28.93
CA SER A 202 8.19 2.05 27.77
C SER A 202 7.29 1.52 26.64
N GLY A 203 7.05 0.21 26.60
CA GLY A 203 6.31 -0.49 25.54
C GLY A 203 7.23 -1.00 24.41
N ALA A 204 6.87 -2.15 23.84
CA ALA A 204 7.66 -2.79 22.78
C ALA A 204 7.59 -2.05 21.44
N ASP A 205 6.50 -1.34 21.18
CA ASP A 205 6.27 -0.65 19.90
C ASP A 205 7.32 0.44 19.67
N ILE A 206 7.56 1.30 20.67
CA ILE A 206 8.57 2.36 20.54
C ILE A 206 9.96 1.76 20.37
N THR A 207 10.31 0.72 21.12
CA THR A 207 11.60 0.04 20.99
C THR A 207 11.79 -0.55 19.59
N ASN A 208 10.77 -1.19 19.04
CA ASN A 208 10.81 -1.71 17.67
C ASN A 208 10.83 -0.59 16.61
N LEU A 209 10.20 0.57 16.85
CA LEU A 209 10.36 1.74 16.00
C LEU A 209 11.83 2.19 15.96
N LEU A 210 12.47 2.37 17.11
CA LEU A 210 13.86 2.86 17.16
C LEU A 210 14.81 1.90 16.44
N ILE A 211 14.65 0.58 16.64
CA ILE A 211 15.47 -0.45 15.99
C ILE A 211 15.16 -0.54 14.49
N SER A 212 13.88 -0.54 14.10
CA SER A 212 13.49 -0.61 12.68
C SER A 212 13.98 0.60 11.90
N LYS A 213 13.98 1.77 12.54
CA LYS A 213 14.54 2.99 11.98
C LYS A 213 16.06 2.98 12.03
N ARG A 214 16.74 2.07 12.72
CA ARG A 214 18.21 2.09 12.87
C ARG A 214 18.71 3.40 13.51
N VAL A 215 18.04 3.85 14.58
CA VAL A 215 18.55 4.96 15.41
C VAL A 215 19.96 4.62 15.89
N ASP A 216 20.91 5.55 15.84
CA ASP A 216 22.32 5.23 16.08
C ASP A 216 22.56 4.86 17.56
N LEU A 217 22.01 5.66 18.47
CA LEU A 217 22.18 5.47 19.91
C LEU A 217 20.90 5.83 20.69
N VAL A 218 20.49 4.96 21.61
CA VAL A 218 19.42 5.23 22.58
C VAL A 218 20.02 5.33 23.98
N LEU A 219 19.64 6.36 24.72
CA LEU A 219 20.11 6.66 26.08
C LEU A 219 18.95 6.51 27.06
N ASN A 220 19.16 5.72 28.12
CA ASN A 220 18.16 5.40 29.15
C ASN A 220 18.67 5.69 30.57
N GLY A 221 17.75 5.84 31.52
CA GLY A 221 18.00 5.87 32.96
C GLY A 221 17.23 4.76 33.68
N HIS A 222 16.63 5.07 34.83
CA HIS A 222 15.69 4.28 35.63
C HIS A 222 16.24 2.99 36.29
N GLU A 223 16.92 2.17 35.51
CA GLU A 223 17.69 1.07 36.04
C GLU A 223 18.97 1.64 36.67
N HIS A 224 19.12 1.47 37.99
CA HIS A 224 20.27 2.01 38.72
C HIS A 224 21.53 1.16 38.51
N LEU A 225 21.91 0.97 37.25
CA LEU A 225 23.03 0.18 36.79
C LEU A 225 23.47 0.75 35.43
N TYR A 226 24.64 0.33 34.99
CA TYR A 226 25.07 0.53 33.62
C TYR A 226 24.77 -0.73 32.82
N GLN A 227 24.22 -0.58 31.63
CA GLN A 227 24.12 -1.67 30.65
C GLN A 227 24.17 -1.11 29.23
N ARG A 228 24.84 -1.82 28.34
CA ARG A 228 24.92 -1.50 26.91
C ARG A 228 24.54 -2.72 26.10
N THR A 229 23.63 -2.57 25.14
CA THR A 229 23.32 -3.63 24.19
C THR A 229 24.43 -3.79 23.16
N LYS A 230 24.48 -4.97 22.57
CA LYS A 230 25.02 -5.19 21.23
C LYS A 230 24.25 -4.32 20.21
N GLN A 231 24.75 -4.19 19.00
CA GLN A 231 24.03 -3.48 17.96
C GLN A 231 22.85 -4.33 17.46
N LEU A 232 21.64 -3.82 17.60
CA LEU A 232 20.40 -4.55 17.33
C LEU A 232 19.77 -4.12 16.00
N ARG A 233 19.25 -5.07 15.22
CA ARG A 233 18.52 -4.80 13.97
C ARG A 233 17.30 -5.70 13.81
N LEU A 234 16.30 -5.19 13.10
CA LEU A 234 15.23 -6.02 12.56
C LEU A 234 15.63 -6.52 11.16
N GLY A 235 15.10 -7.66 10.76
CA GLY A 235 15.41 -8.27 9.47
C GLY A 235 14.98 -9.73 9.37
N ALA A 236 15.56 -10.46 8.41
CA ALA A 236 15.30 -11.88 8.25
C ALA A 236 15.67 -12.65 9.54
N GLY A 237 14.69 -13.31 10.16
CA GLY A 237 14.86 -14.01 11.44
C GLY A 237 14.63 -13.15 12.68
N CYS A 238 14.47 -11.82 12.54
CA CYS A 238 14.10 -10.89 13.60
C CYS A 238 13.05 -9.89 13.10
N ALA A 239 11.78 -10.32 13.05
CA ALA A 239 10.69 -9.44 12.65
C ALA A 239 10.39 -8.33 13.68
N ALA A 240 10.62 -8.63 14.95
CA ALA A 240 10.54 -7.70 16.07
C ALA A 240 11.42 -8.20 17.22
N VAL A 241 11.91 -7.29 18.04
CA VAL A 241 12.45 -7.61 19.37
C VAL A 241 11.27 -7.74 20.33
N VAL A 242 11.12 -8.91 20.93
CA VAL A 242 10.06 -9.23 21.88
C VAL A 242 10.64 -9.18 23.31
N PRO A 243 10.21 -8.22 24.16
CA PRO A 243 10.69 -8.12 25.53
C PRO A 243 10.47 -9.41 26.33
N GLY A 244 11.41 -9.72 27.21
CA GLY A 244 11.50 -10.96 27.98
C GLY A 244 12.01 -12.17 27.19
N THR A 245 12.55 -11.96 25.98
CA THR A 245 13.12 -13.05 25.16
C THR A 245 14.37 -12.61 24.42
N PHE A 246 15.32 -13.53 24.24
CA PHE A 246 16.49 -13.32 23.39
C PHE A 246 16.34 -13.99 22.01
N ASN A 247 16.55 -13.21 20.95
CA ASN A 247 16.66 -13.70 19.59
C ASN A 247 18.00 -13.25 18.99
N ALA A 248 18.91 -14.21 18.79
CA ALA A 248 20.23 -13.95 18.24
C ALA A 248 20.20 -13.32 16.84
N SER A 249 19.13 -13.56 16.06
CA SER A 249 18.97 -12.96 14.72
C SER A 249 18.75 -11.46 14.76
N CYS A 250 18.39 -10.90 15.93
CA CYS A 250 18.26 -9.46 16.13
C CYS A 250 19.61 -8.78 16.41
N VAL A 251 20.70 -9.52 16.59
CA VAL A 251 22.03 -8.96 16.82
C VAL A 251 22.74 -8.78 15.48
N ALA A 252 23.03 -7.52 15.12
CA ALA A 252 23.80 -7.17 13.93
C ALA A 252 25.30 -7.33 14.17
N ASP A 253 25.77 -6.78 15.28
CA ASP A 253 27.17 -6.80 15.71
C ASP A 253 27.24 -6.89 17.24
N GLY A 254 28.15 -7.70 17.75
CA GLY A 254 28.34 -7.94 19.17
C GLY A 254 29.59 -7.31 19.79
N ASP A 255 30.41 -6.60 19.01
CA ASP A 255 31.68 -6.04 19.48
C ASP A 255 31.56 -4.58 19.98
N ALA A 256 32.66 -3.82 19.93
CA ALA A 256 32.75 -2.43 20.35
C ALA A 256 33.11 -1.47 19.19
N THR A 257 33.23 -1.98 17.97
CA THR A 257 33.57 -1.27 16.73
C THR A 257 32.44 -1.47 15.73
N LEU A 258 31.40 -0.67 15.92
CA LEU A 258 30.10 -0.84 15.30
C LEU A 258 29.98 -0.01 14.03
N ASP A 259 29.08 -0.41 13.13
CA ASP A 259 28.87 0.28 11.86
C ASP A 259 27.61 1.14 11.90
N LYS A 260 27.73 2.39 11.43
CA LYS A 260 26.57 3.27 11.26
C LYS A 260 25.58 2.60 10.29
N GLY A 261 24.30 2.56 10.67
CA GLY A 261 23.25 1.98 9.83
C GLY A 261 23.18 0.46 9.85
N ALA A 262 24.03 -0.25 10.61
CA ALA A 262 23.87 -1.70 10.80
C ALA A 262 22.78 -2.06 11.84
N GLY A 263 22.42 -1.11 12.71
CA GLY A 263 21.41 -1.27 13.75
C GLY A 263 21.55 -0.23 14.87
N THR A 264 20.80 -0.43 15.96
CA THR A 264 20.70 0.47 17.11
C THR A 264 21.46 -0.05 18.33
N VAL A 265 22.19 0.83 18.99
CA VAL A 265 22.80 0.57 20.31
C VAL A 265 21.97 1.24 21.38
N MET A 266 21.65 0.53 22.46
CA MET A 266 20.92 1.08 23.60
C MET A 266 21.82 1.03 24.83
N THR A 267 21.91 2.15 25.53
CA THR A 267 22.66 2.27 26.77
C THR A 267 21.74 2.74 27.88
N THR A 268 21.83 2.14 29.05
CA THR A 268 21.20 2.63 30.29
C THR A 268 22.29 3.12 31.23
N ILE A 269 22.14 4.34 31.73
CA ILE A 269 23.14 5.07 32.51
C ILE A 269 22.51 5.60 33.80
N GLY A 270 21.78 4.75 34.53
CA GLY A 270 21.24 5.10 35.85
C GLY A 270 22.27 5.05 36.97
N THR A 271 23.50 5.42 36.66
CA THR A 271 24.65 5.41 37.57
C THR A 271 25.01 6.81 38.05
N GLY A 272 24.07 7.77 37.91
CA GLY A 272 24.28 9.19 38.18
C GLY A 272 24.51 9.52 39.64
N GLY A 273 23.91 8.79 40.58
CA GLY A 273 24.19 8.99 42.01
C GLY A 273 23.26 8.34 43.02
N VAL A 274 22.11 7.78 42.61
CA VAL A 274 21.28 6.94 43.49
C VAL A 274 21.86 5.55 43.64
N GLN A 275 21.62 4.92 44.80
CA GLN A 275 22.10 3.58 45.13
C GLN A 275 21.91 2.60 43.95
N LEU A 276 23.04 2.02 43.52
CA LEU A 276 23.09 1.03 42.45
C LEU A 276 22.31 -0.23 42.82
N ARG A 277 21.80 -0.91 41.80
CA ARG A 277 21.08 -2.18 41.89
C ARG A 277 21.85 -3.32 41.23
N ASP A 278 21.45 -4.53 41.56
CA ASP A 278 22.07 -5.75 41.04
C ASP A 278 21.79 -5.93 39.54
N VAL A 279 22.77 -6.47 38.84
CA VAL A 279 22.60 -7.05 37.50
C VAL A 279 22.16 -8.50 37.65
N ASN A 280 21.17 -8.91 36.87
CA ASN A 280 20.75 -10.29 36.67
C ASN A 280 21.40 -10.87 35.39
N PRO A 281 22.58 -11.54 35.49
CA PRO A 281 23.25 -12.10 34.32
C PRO A 281 22.52 -13.32 33.74
N SER A 282 21.51 -13.86 34.44
CA SER A 282 20.67 -14.97 33.98
C SER A 282 19.34 -14.49 33.39
N ASP A 283 19.18 -13.18 33.18
CA ASP A 283 17.98 -12.68 32.52
C ASP A 283 17.83 -13.29 31.12
N SER A 284 16.58 -13.55 30.73
CA SER A 284 16.20 -13.99 29.39
C SER A 284 16.71 -13.07 28.27
N GLU A 285 16.97 -11.79 28.57
CA GLU A 285 17.44 -10.78 27.63
C GLU A 285 18.97 -10.60 27.65
N ALA A 286 19.70 -11.28 28.56
CA ALA A 286 21.13 -11.08 28.76
C ALA A 286 21.96 -11.26 27.47
N GLY A 287 21.49 -12.07 26.52
CA GLY A 287 22.12 -12.26 25.22
C GLY A 287 22.21 -10.99 24.36
N TYR A 288 21.38 -9.98 24.62
CA TYR A 288 21.44 -8.68 23.92
C TYR A 288 22.50 -7.74 24.49
N PHE A 289 23.02 -7.98 25.70
CA PHE A 289 23.94 -7.04 26.35
C PHE A 289 25.40 -7.37 26.08
N ALA A 290 26.19 -6.34 25.76
CA ALA A 290 27.62 -6.40 25.54
C ALA A 290 28.42 -6.03 26.79
N ALA A 291 27.88 -5.13 27.61
CA ALA A 291 28.50 -4.70 28.86
C ALA A 291 27.44 -4.38 29.93
N SER A 292 27.78 -4.62 31.20
CA SER A 292 26.95 -4.26 32.35
C SER A 292 27.79 -4.00 33.60
N SER A 293 27.31 -3.12 34.47
CA SER A 293 27.85 -2.87 35.81
C SER A 293 26.72 -2.52 36.77
N GLY A 294 26.74 -3.12 37.96
CA GLY A 294 25.76 -2.87 39.00
C GLY A 294 26.31 -3.22 40.38
N LEU A 295 25.45 -3.18 41.39
CA LEU A 295 25.82 -3.38 42.80
C LEU A 295 26.61 -4.68 43.03
N ASN A 296 26.14 -5.78 42.45
CA ASN A 296 26.79 -7.10 42.50
C ASN A 296 27.84 -7.34 41.39
N GLN A 297 28.04 -6.41 40.45
CA GLN A 297 28.91 -6.58 39.29
C GLN A 297 29.72 -5.31 39.00
N ASN A 298 30.93 -5.23 39.59
CA ASN A 298 31.85 -4.08 39.45
C ASN A 298 31.17 -2.70 39.64
N PRO A 299 30.60 -2.42 40.83
CA PRO A 299 29.77 -1.24 41.07
C PRO A 299 30.55 0.05 40.84
N THR A 300 30.12 0.86 39.87
CA THR A 300 30.78 2.11 39.51
C THR A 300 29.74 3.17 39.14
N PHE A 301 29.78 4.30 39.83
CA PHE A 301 28.99 5.49 39.47
C PHE A 301 29.66 6.23 38.31
N GLY A 302 28.88 6.87 37.45
CA GLY A 302 29.44 7.55 36.29
C GLY A 302 28.39 8.17 35.36
N ALA A 303 28.89 8.59 34.22
CA ALA A 303 28.11 9.08 33.09
C ALA A 303 28.66 8.44 31.81
N LEU A 304 27.95 8.58 30.68
CA LEU A 304 28.51 8.24 29.38
C LEU A 304 29.03 9.52 28.73
N ASP A 305 30.34 9.60 28.48
CA ASP A 305 30.97 10.69 27.72
C ASP A 305 31.05 10.31 26.24
N MET A 306 30.66 11.22 25.36
CA MET A 306 30.46 10.94 23.94
C MET A 306 31.02 12.06 23.06
N SER A 307 31.44 11.69 21.86
CA SER A 307 31.91 12.63 20.85
C SER A 307 31.43 12.19 19.47
N ALA A 308 30.76 13.09 18.75
CA ALA A 308 30.30 12.88 17.39
C ALA A 308 31.04 13.82 16.41
N THR A 309 31.64 13.25 15.37
CA THR A 309 32.10 13.95 14.15
C THR A 309 31.21 13.53 12.98
N THR A 310 31.43 14.02 11.76
CA THR A 310 30.68 13.53 10.58
C THR A 310 30.77 12.01 10.37
N ASP A 311 31.87 11.39 10.80
CA ASP A 311 32.21 10.01 10.45
C ASP A 311 32.23 9.05 11.65
N GLN A 312 32.28 9.54 12.88
CA GLN A 312 32.31 8.68 14.06
C GLN A 312 31.48 9.24 15.21
N LEU A 313 30.80 8.34 15.92
CA LEU A 313 30.25 8.57 17.24
C LEU A 313 30.99 7.64 18.22
N THR A 314 31.78 8.22 19.12
CA THR A 314 32.47 7.49 20.18
C THR A 314 31.76 7.68 21.50
N ALA A 315 31.77 6.65 22.34
CA ALA A 315 31.17 6.67 23.67
C ALA A 315 32.10 5.95 24.65
N THR A 316 32.34 6.55 25.81
CA THR A 316 33.18 6.02 26.88
C THR A 316 32.50 6.21 28.22
N PHE A 317 32.45 5.17 29.04
CA PHE A 317 31.92 5.28 30.38
C PHE A 317 32.88 6.13 31.26
N LEU A 318 32.43 7.33 31.61
CA LEU A 318 33.10 8.26 32.51
C LEU A 318 32.81 7.87 33.95
N ARG A 319 33.71 7.07 34.53
CA ARG A 319 33.64 6.68 35.93
C ARG A 319 33.90 7.85 36.89
N SER A 320 33.24 7.81 38.04
CA SER A 320 33.45 8.68 39.19
C SER A 320 33.92 7.88 40.42
N GLY A 321 34.68 8.52 41.30
CA GLY A 321 35.14 7.92 42.55
C GLY A 321 36.14 6.76 42.34
N SER A 322 36.02 5.72 43.16
CA SER A 322 36.96 4.59 43.21
C SER A 322 36.54 3.35 42.41
N GLY A 323 35.41 3.40 41.69
CA GLY A 323 34.96 2.27 40.88
C GLY A 323 35.91 1.99 39.71
N THR A 324 35.95 0.76 39.23
CA THR A 324 36.91 0.32 38.20
C THR A 324 36.28 -0.10 36.89
N PHE A 325 34.94 -0.12 36.79
CA PHE A 325 34.25 -0.44 35.55
C PHE A 325 34.63 0.55 34.45
N ALA A 326 34.77 0.01 33.25
CA ALA A 326 35.05 0.75 32.03
C ALA A 326 34.36 0.03 30.87
N ASP A 327 33.76 0.81 29.99
CA ASP A 327 33.25 0.37 28.70
C ASP A 327 33.46 1.50 27.71
N SER A 328 33.67 1.15 26.45
CA SER A 328 33.81 2.11 25.37
C SER A 328 33.43 1.45 24.06
N PHE A 329 32.76 2.19 23.18
CA PHE A 329 32.44 1.73 21.84
C PHE A 329 32.47 2.89 20.85
N THR A 330 32.64 2.54 19.58
CA THR A 330 32.63 3.49 18.46
C THR A 330 31.63 3.01 17.43
N ILE A 331 30.78 3.91 16.96
CA ILE A 331 29.96 3.71 15.76
C ILE A 331 30.64 4.48 14.64
N THR A 332 31.12 3.78 13.62
CA THR A 332 31.82 4.36 12.47
C THR A 332 30.88 4.42 11.28
N ARG A 333 30.73 5.60 10.70
CA ARG A 333 30.22 5.75 9.35
C ARG A 333 31.35 5.36 8.40
N GLN A 334 31.24 4.18 7.80
CA GLN A 334 32.21 3.73 6.81
C GLN A 334 32.20 4.72 5.63
N VAL A 335 33.30 5.43 5.42
CA VAL A 335 33.46 6.31 4.26
C VAL A 335 33.88 5.43 3.07
N GLY A 336 32.89 5.08 2.25
CA GLY A 336 33.01 4.27 1.02
C GLY A 336 31.97 3.16 1.05
N VAL A 337 30.91 3.15 0.25
CA VAL A 337 30.68 3.58 -1.14
C VAL A 337 29.45 4.52 -1.14
N PRO A 338 29.36 5.55 -2.01
CA PRO A 338 28.10 6.30 -2.14
C PRO A 338 26.94 5.34 -2.42
N ASN A 339 25.79 5.51 -1.76
CA ASN A 339 24.56 4.75 -2.04
C ASN A 339 24.34 4.70 -3.55
N GLU A 340 24.25 3.51 -4.11
CA GLU A 340 23.93 3.28 -5.51
C GLU A 340 22.41 3.28 -5.69
N PRO A 341 21.81 4.28 -6.36
CA PRO A 341 20.36 4.37 -6.44
C PRO A 341 19.73 3.10 -7.02
N PRO A 342 18.51 2.74 -6.60
CA PRO A 342 17.85 1.55 -7.11
C PRO A 342 17.59 1.68 -8.61
N THR A 343 17.35 0.56 -9.28
CA THR A 343 16.85 0.53 -10.65
C THR A 343 15.36 0.24 -10.66
N ALA A 344 14.56 1.18 -11.14
CA ALA A 344 13.12 1.01 -11.31
C ALA A 344 12.81 0.23 -12.62
N SER A 345 12.03 -0.83 -12.52
CA SER A 345 11.57 -1.61 -13.67
C SER A 345 10.25 -2.30 -13.35
N PHE A 346 9.35 -2.33 -14.34
CA PHE A 346 8.07 -3.00 -14.20
C PHE A 346 7.55 -3.60 -15.50
N THR A 347 6.60 -4.52 -15.37
CA THR A 347 5.78 -5.03 -16.46
C THR A 347 4.31 -4.69 -16.26
N SER A 348 3.53 -4.75 -17.34
CA SER A 348 2.09 -4.48 -17.33
C SER A 348 1.37 -5.49 -18.23
N SER A 349 0.20 -5.95 -17.80
CA SER A 349 -0.69 -6.80 -18.58
C SER A 349 -2.09 -6.22 -18.53
N CYS A 350 -2.74 -6.05 -19.68
CA CYS A 350 -4.06 -5.43 -19.75
C CYS A 350 -5.08 -6.34 -20.44
N ASN A 351 -6.30 -6.33 -19.92
CA ASN A 351 -7.48 -6.93 -20.51
C ASN A 351 -8.56 -5.86 -20.62
N ASP A 352 -8.86 -5.44 -21.86
CA ASP A 352 -9.63 -4.24 -22.16
C ASP A 352 -9.11 -3.01 -21.38
N LEU A 353 -9.92 -2.49 -20.46
CA LEU A 353 -9.66 -1.31 -19.66
C LEU A 353 -8.96 -1.60 -18.33
N ALA A 354 -8.85 -2.87 -17.93
CA ALA A 354 -8.23 -3.27 -16.67
C ALA A 354 -6.77 -3.72 -16.91
N CYS A 355 -5.84 -3.21 -16.10
CA CYS A 355 -4.44 -3.58 -16.16
C CYS A 355 -3.92 -4.00 -14.78
N ASP A 356 -3.05 -5.01 -14.79
CA ASP A 356 -2.23 -5.42 -13.67
C ASP A 356 -0.77 -5.03 -13.92
N PHE A 357 -0.07 -4.61 -12.87
CA PHE A 357 1.31 -4.17 -12.92
C PHE A 357 2.17 -5.01 -11.97
N ASP A 358 3.46 -5.15 -12.29
CA ASP A 358 4.41 -5.90 -11.48
C ASP A 358 5.79 -5.23 -11.49
N SER A 359 6.28 -4.80 -10.32
CA SER A 359 7.60 -4.19 -10.13
C SER A 359 8.73 -5.19 -9.83
N ALA A 360 8.52 -6.50 -9.96
CA ALA A 360 9.51 -7.53 -9.60
C ALA A 360 10.86 -7.40 -10.33
N GLY A 361 10.90 -6.66 -11.45
CA GLY A 361 12.13 -6.34 -12.16
C GLY A 361 12.97 -5.22 -11.53
N SER A 362 12.47 -4.53 -10.50
CA SER A 362 13.21 -3.47 -9.81
C SER A 362 14.23 -4.09 -8.85
N SER A 363 15.41 -3.49 -8.75
CA SER A 363 16.52 -4.00 -7.93
C SER A 363 17.28 -2.87 -7.29
N ASP A 364 18.02 -3.18 -6.24
CA ASP A 364 18.91 -2.25 -5.57
C ASP A 364 20.31 -2.90 -5.43
N PRO A 365 21.39 -2.29 -5.95
CA PRO A 365 22.70 -2.95 -6.02
C PRO A 365 23.41 -3.15 -4.67
N ASP A 366 23.19 -2.23 -3.72
CA ASP A 366 23.84 -2.20 -2.40
C ASP A 366 22.84 -2.30 -1.23
N GLY A 367 21.53 -2.29 -1.50
CA GLY A 367 20.50 -2.41 -0.48
C GLY A 367 19.23 -3.17 -0.92
N THR A 368 18.08 -2.70 -0.42
CA THR A 368 16.75 -3.25 -0.69
C THR A 368 15.72 -2.16 -0.97
N ILE A 369 14.79 -2.41 -1.90
CA ILE A 369 13.68 -1.48 -2.17
C ILE A 369 12.62 -1.56 -1.06
N VAL A 370 12.46 -0.47 -0.30
CA VAL A 370 11.51 -0.35 0.81
C VAL A 370 10.16 0.23 0.41
N SER A 371 10.07 1.02 -0.66
CA SER A 371 8.79 1.61 -1.11
C SER A 371 8.62 1.63 -2.64
N ARG A 372 7.37 1.59 -3.09
CA ARG A 372 6.96 1.69 -4.51
C ARG A 372 5.75 2.61 -4.62
N ALA A 373 5.82 3.62 -5.48
CA ALA A 373 4.73 4.54 -5.77
C ALA A 373 4.45 4.56 -7.29
N TRP A 374 3.17 4.53 -7.65
CA TRP A 374 2.70 4.42 -9.03
C TRP A 374 1.89 5.64 -9.44
N THR A 375 2.01 6.00 -10.71
CA THR A 375 1.14 6.98 -11.39
C THR A 375 0.64 6.33 -12.68
N PHE A 376 -0.67 6.35 -12.94
CA PHE A 376 -1.24 5.64 -14.10
C PHE A 376 -1.46 6.53 -15.33
N GLY A 377 -1.08 7.82 -15.26
CA GLY A 377 -1.17 8.74 -16.41
C GLY A 377 -2.57 9.34 -16.66
N ASP A 378 -3.58 8.94 -15.88
CA ASP A 378 -4.94 9.52 -15.86
C ASP A 378 -5.23 10.36 -14.61
N GLY A 379 -4.20 10.61 -13.79
CA GLY A 379 -4.27 11.34 -12.53
C GLY A 379 -4.42 10.44 -11.29
N SER A 380 -4.65 9.14 -11.46
CA SER A 380 -4.68 8.19 -10.33
C SER A 380 -3.29 7.69 -9.93
N THR A 381 -3.18 7.21 -8.69
CA THR A 381 -1.94 6.73 -8.06
C THR A 381 -2.20 5.51 -7.19
N ASP A 382 -1.19 4.67 -6.97
CA ASP A 382 -1.24 3.54 -6.03
C ASP A 382 0.16 3.24 -5.45
N VAL A 383 0.23 2.31 -4.50
CA VAL A 383 1.46 1.86 -3.84
C VAL A 383 1.55 0.33 -3.80
N GLY A 384 2.76 -0.20 -3.62
CA GLY A 384 3.00 -1.64 -3.49
C GLY A 384 3.60 -2.28 -4.75
N ALA A 385 3.89 -3.58 -4.67
CA ALA A 385 4.66 -4.28 -5.70
C ALA A 385 3.83 -4.67 -6.93
N THR A 386 2.54 -4.97 -6.73
CA THR A 386 1.65 -5.50 -7.76
C THR A 386 0.26 -4.84 -7.74
N PRO A 387 0.15 -3.54 -8.04
CA PRO A 387 -1.14 -2.87 -8.07
C PRO A 387 -1.94 -3.25 -9.32
N SER A 388 -3.26 -3.03 -9.27
CA SER A 388 -4.16 -3.14 -10.42
C SER A 388 -4.92 -1.81 -10.62
N HIS A 389 -5.21 -1.48 -11.88
CA HIS A 389 -5.89 -0.23 -12.23
C HIS A 389 -6.86 -0.43 -13.39
N THR A 390 -7.99 0.28 -13.38
CA THR A 390 -9.00 0.25 -14.46
C THR A 390 -9.21 1.65 -15.02
N TYR A 391 -8.94 1.81 -16.31
CA TYR A 391 -9.10 3.08 -17.02
C TYR A 391 -10.56 3.33 -17.43
N ALA A 392 -10.97 4.60 -17.42
CA ALA A 392 -12.33 4.97 -17.83
C ALA A 392 -12.55 4.89 -19.35
N ASN A 393 -11.49 5.09 -20.15
CA ASN A 393 -11.56 5.15 -21.60
C ASN A 393 -10.41 4.37 -22.24
N ALA A 394 -10.63 3.92 -23.48
CA ALA A 394 -9.56 3.37 -24.30
C ALA A 394 -8.53 4.47 -24.61
N GLY A 395 -7.25 4.11 -24.64
CA GLY A 395 -6.17 5.07 -24.87
C GLY A 395 -4.80 4.53 -24.54
N THR A 396 -3.79 5.35 -24.77
CA THR A 396 -2.42 5.09 -24.33
C THR A 396 -2.09 6.00 -23.16
N TYR A 397 -1.66 5.40 -22.06
CA TYR A 397 -1.36 6.05 -20.80
C TYR A 397 0.12 5.92 -20.46
N THR A 398 0.73 7.00 -19.97
CA THR A 398 2.11 6.97 -19.47
C THR A 398 2.10 6.58 -18.00
N VAL A 399 2.43 5.32 -17.73
CA VAL A 399 2.49 4.78 -16.37
C VAL A 399 3.89 4.99 -15.81
N GLY A 400 4.00 5.56 -14.62
CA GLY A 400 5.25 5.77 -13.89
C GLY A 400 5.33 4.92 -12.63
N LEU A 401 6.52 4.39 -12.35
CA LEU A 401 6.90 3.74 -11.10
C LEU A 401 8.08 4.50 -10.49
N THR A 402 7.96 4.88 -9.23
CA THR A 402 9.06 5.37 -8.38
C THR A 402 9.34 4.35 -7.29
N VAL A 403 10.60 3.93 -7.15
CA VAL A 403 11.07 3.03 -6.09
C VAL A 403 12.03 3.78 -5.17
N THR A 404 12.01 3.46 -3.88
CA THR A 404 12.96 4.00 -2.86
C THR A 404 13.68 2.85 -2.18
N ASP A 405 15.00 2.97 -2.01
CA ASP A 405 15.84 2.00 -1.27
C ASP A 405 15.83 2.22 0.25
N ASP A 406 16.52 1.35 1.00
CA ASP A 406 16.62 1.43 2.46
C ASP A 406 17.54 2.53 2.99
N ASP A 407 18.31 3.16 2.10
CA ASP A 407 19.17 4.32 2.37
C ASP A 407 18.56 5.65 1.87
N GLY A 408 17.32 5.61 1.37
CA GLY A 408 16.50 6.74 0.96
C GLY A 408 16.72 7.25 -0.47
N ALA A 409 17.57 6.65 -1.32
CA ALA A 409 17.66 7.06 -2.71
C ALA A 409 16.49 6.51 -3.53
N THR A 410 16.14 7.25 -4.57
CA THR A 410 14.96 6.97 -5.39
C THR A 410 15.34 6.85 -6.86
N ALA A 411 14.66 5.97 -7.57
CA ALA A 411 14.68 5.94 -9.03
C ALA A 411 13.27 5.81 -9.59
N SER A 412 13.09 6.33 -10.80
CA SER A 412 11.81 6.29 -11.49
C SER A 412 11.95 5.77 -12.91
N THR A 413 10.93 5.06 -13.39
CA THR A 413 10.80 4.63 -14.78
C THR A 413 9.39 4.83 -15.27
N THR A 414 9.21 5.01 -16.58
CA THR A 414 7.90 5.17 -17.21
C THR A 414 7.74 4.24 -18.40
N ARG A 415 6.54 3.69 -18.60
CA ARG A 415 6.19 2.91 -19.80
C ARG A 415 4.85 3.37 -20.37
N SER A 416 4.73 3.32 -21.70
CA SER A 416 3.45 3.53 -22.38
C SER A 416 2.63 2.25 -22.31
N VAL A 417 1.43 2.32 -21.76
CA VAL A 417 0.47 1.23 -21.65
C VAL A 417 -0.76 1.57 -22.46
N THR A 418 -1.07 0.74 -23.46
CA THR A 418 -2.26 0.93 -24.29
C THR A 418 -3.36 0.02 -23.82
N VAL A 419 -4.50 0.61 -23.46
CA VAL A 419 -5.73 -0.09 -23.13
C VAL A 419 -6.75 0.10 -24.24
N THR A 420 -7.46 -0.97 -24.56
CA THR A 420 -8.49 -0.97 -25.58
C THR A 420 -9.85 -1.10 -24.91
N GLY A 421 -10.88 -0.45 -25.45
CA GLY A 421 -12.24 -0.78 -25.04
C GLY A 421 -12.58 -2.20 -25.46
N ALA A 422 -13.58 -2.79 -24.82
CA ALA A 422 -14.13 -4.07 -25.25
C ALA A 422 -14.49 -4.01 -26.75
N PRO A 423 -14.17 -5.05 -27.54
CA PRO A 423 -14.52 -5.08 -28.95
C PRO A 423 -16.02 -4.83 -29.11
N GLN A 424 -16.37 -3.84 -29.94
CA GLN A 424 -17.78 -3.58 -30.26
C GLN A 424 -18.29 -4.68 -31.20
N PRO A 425 -19.52 -5.20 -31.00
CA PRO A 425 -20.08 -6.21 -31.89
C PRO A 425 -20.09 -5.70 -33.34
N THR A 426 -19.64 -6.54 -34.27
CA THR A 426 -19.72 -6.20 -35.70
C THR A 426 -21.17 -6.30 -36.15
N VAL A 427 -21.73 -5.21 -36.69
CA VAL A 427 -23.09 -5.18 -37.22
C VAL A 427 -23.08 -5.66 -38.68
N HIS A 428 -23.70 -6.81 -38.93
CA HIS A 428 -23.84 -7.38 -40.28
C HIS A 428 -25.17 -7.02 -40.93
N ALA A 429 -26.20 -6.77 -40.12
CA ALA A 429 -27.51 -6.33 -40.59
C ALA A 429 -28.24 -5.46 -39.56
N SER A 430 -28.98 -4.48 -40.05
CA SER A 430 -29.87 -3.63 -39.26
C SER A 430 -30.97 -3.10 -40.14
N ASP A 431 -32.22 -3.28 -39.72
CA ASP A 431 -33.40 -2.75 -40.40
C ASP A 431 -34.53 -2.42 -39.40
N ASP A 432 -34.84 -1.12 -39.29
CA ASP A 432 -35.95 -0.57 -38.52
C ASP A 432 -37.23 -0.40 -39.36
N PHE A 433 -37.18 -0.79 -40.64
CA PHE A 433 -38.29 -0.71 -41.58
C PHE A 433 -38.95 0.68 -41.68
N SER A 434 -38.20 1.76 -41.40
CA SER A 434 -38.69 3.15 -41.42
C SER A 434 -39.12 3.65 -42.80
N ARG A 435 -38.71 2.95 -43.87
CA ARG A 435 -39.05 3.26 -45.27
C ARG A 435 -40.49 2.88 -45.63
N THR A 436 -40.98 3.41 -46.75
CA THR A 436 -42.24 2.98 -47.37
C THR A 436 -41.97 2.31 -48.72
N VAL A 437 -42.36 1.06 -48.87
CA VAL A 437 -42.19 0.26 -50.10
C VAL A 437 -43.45 -0.54 -50.36
N SER A 438 -44.04 -0.37 -51.54
CA SER A 438 -45.10 -1.23 -52.07
C SER A 438 -44.50 -2.36 -52.91
N ASN A 439 -45.02 -3.58 -52.78
CA ASN A 439 -44.58 -4.76 -53.55
C ASN A 439 -43.12 -5.16 -53.31
N GLY A 440 -42.72 -5.29 -52.04
CA GLY A 440 -41.38 -5.71 -51.67
C GLY A 440 -40.96 -5.19 -50.31
N PHE A 441 -39.77 -5.61 -49.87
CA PHE A 441 -39.12 -5.06 -48.69
C PHE A 441 -38.10 -3.96 -49.02
N GLY A 442 -37.64 -3.80 -50.27
CA GLY A 442 -36.59 -2.82 -50.58
C GLY A 442 -35.23 -3.21 -49.97
N SER A 443 -34.46 -2.23 -49.48
CA SER A 443 -33.13 -2.46 -48.90
C SER A 443 -33.07 -2.08 -47.43
N ALA A 444 -32.39 -2.92 -46.64
CA ALA A 444 -32.05 -2.61 -45.26
C ALA A 444 -30.90 -1.57 -45.20
N PRO A 445 -30.90 -0.67 -44.20
CA PRO A 445 -29.77 0.22 -43.93
C PRO A 445 -28.42 -0.50 -43.84
N VAL A 446 -28.38 -1.66 -43.18
CA VAL A 446 -27.21 -2.55 -43.14
C VAL A 446 -27.65 -3.96 -43.54
N GLY A 447 -26.90 -4.61 -44.44
CA GLY A 447 -27.19 -5.96 -44.97
C GLY A 447 -27.71 -5.99 -46.41
N GLY A 448 -28.01 -4.83 -47.01
CA GLY A 448 -28.30 -4.68 -48.43
C GLY A 448 -29.76 -4.95 -48.84
N PRO A 449 -30.02 -5.28 -50.12
CA PRO A 449 -31.37 -5.51 -50.62
C PRO A 449 -31.98 -6.79 -50.04
N TRP A 450 -33.27 -6.72 -49.73
CA TRP A 450 -34.06 -7.89 -49.37
C TRP A 450 -34.42 -8.69 -50.63
N SER A 451 -34.06 -9.97 -50.63
CA SER A 451 -34.52 -10.95 -51.61
C SER A 451 -35.78 -11.64 -51.09
N VAL A 452 -36.85 -11.65 -51.89
CA VAL A 452 -38.14 -12.24 -51.52
C VAL A 452 -38.54 -13.41 -52.43
N THR A 453 -39.39 -14.31 -51.94
CA THR A 453 -39.95 -15.43 -52.73
C THR A 453 -41.46 -15.30 -52.99
N GLY A 454 -41.95 -15.89 -54.08
CA GLY A 454 -43.34 -15.75 -54.49
C GLY A 454 -43.68 -14.36 -55.04
N SER A 455 -44.97 -14.00 -55.02
CA SER A 455 -45.42 -12.69 -55.53
C SER A 455 -44.95 -11.55 -54.63
N THR A 456 -44.30 -10.54 -55.23
CA THR A 456 -43.83 -9.34 -54.52
C THR A 456 -44.98 -8.52 -53.91
N ALA A 457 -46.20 -8.63 -54.44
CA ALA A 457 -47.40 -8.00 -53.89
C ALA A 457 -47.77 -8.52 -52.49
N ASN A 458 -47.18 -9.64 -52.04
CA ASN A 458 -47.35 -10.13 -50.68
C ASN A 458 -46.39 -9.48 -49.67
N TYR A 459 -45.61 -8.49 -50.08
CA TYR A 459 -44.61 -7.83 -49.25
C TYR A 459 -44.82 -6.31 -49.32
N ALA A 460 -44.73 -5.65 -48.17
CA ALA A 460 -44.71 -4.21 -48.09
C ALA A 460 -43.91 -3.75 -46.88
N VAL A 461 -43.41 -2.52 -46.91
CA VAL A 461 -42.88 -1.82 -45.74
C VAL A 461 -43.63 -0.51 -45.59
N SER A 462 -44.16 -0.23 -44.41
CA SER A 462 -44.80 1.04 -44.09
C SER A 462 -44.93 1.19 -42.59
N GLY A 463 -44.82 2.43 -42.09
CA GLY A 463 -45.03 2.73 -40.67
C GLY A 463 -44.07 2.01 -39.72
N GLY A 464 -42.81 1.80 -40.13
CA GLY A 464 -41.80 1.14 -39.30
C GLY A 464 -41.93 -0.38 -39.24
N VAL A 465 -42.70 -1.02 -40.12
CA VAL A 465 -42.84 -2.49 -40.10
C VAL A 465 -42.77 -3.09 -41.50
N GLY A 466 -42.02 -4.18 -41.64
CA GLY A 466 -42.06 -5.06 -42.81
C GLY A 466 -43.23 -6.02 -42.69
N THR A 467 -44.09 -6.12 -43.71
CA THR A 467 -45.31 -6.93 -43.67
C THR A 467 -45.31 -8.01 -44.75
N PHE A 468 -45.50 -9.25 -44.33
CA PHE A 468 -45.82 -10.40 -45.18
C PHE A 468 -47.34 -10.63 -45.20
N ARG A 469 -47.96 -10.72 -46.38
CA ARG A 469 -49.36 -11.12 -46.57
C ARG A 469 -49.42 -12.60 -46.92
N VAL A 470 -49.66 -13.45 -45.92
CA VAL A 470 -49.52 -14.91 -46.04
C VAL A 470 -50.88 -15.56 -46.28
N ASN A 471 -51.06 -16.22 -47.42
CA ASN A 471 -52.28 -16.98 -47.75
C ASN A 471 -52.26 -18.40 -47.16
N ALA A 472 -53.42 -19.03 -47.02
CA ALA A 472 -53.51 -20.42 -46.54
C ALA A 472 -52.72 -21.37 -47.45
N GLY A 473 -51.89 -22.22 -46.85
CA GLY A 473 -51.04 -23.17 -47.57
C GLY A 473 -49.83 -22.54 -48.27
N SER A 474 -49.58 -21.23 -48.07
CA SER A 474 -48.47 -20.50 -48.68
C SER A 474 -47.33 -20.27 -47.69
N GLY A 475 -46.10 -20.48 -48.18
CA GLY A 475 -44.87 -20.07 -47.52
C GLY A 475 -44.25 -18.90 -48.27
N LEU A 476 -43.81 -17.90 -47.53
CA LEU A 476 -43.09 -16.73 -48.03
C LEU A 476 -41.71 -16.67 -47.35
N SER A 477 -40.77 -15.97 -47.96
CA SER A 477 -39.48 -15.68 -47.34
C SER A 477 -38.92 -14.36 -47.81
N ALA A 478 -38.29 -13.64 -46.89
CA ALA A 478 -37.45 -12.48 -47.17
C ALA A 478 -36.08 -12.73 -46.53
N SER A 479 -35.00 -12.50 -47.27
CA SER A 479 -33.63 -12.66 -46.77
C SER A 479 -32.69 -11.56 -47.22
N LEU A 480 -31.75 -11.20 -46.35
CA LEU A 480 -30.64 -10.30 -46.67
C LEU A 480 -29.47 -11.13 -47.17
N ALA A 481 -29.40 -11.31 -48.49
CA ALA A 481 -28.37 -12.13 -49.13
C ALA A 481 -26.95 -11.51 -49.05
N GLY A 482 -26.86 -10.20 -48.79
CA GLY A 482 -25.59 -9.50 -48.58
C GLY A 482 -24.92 -9.79 -47.24
N VAL A 483 -25.64 -10.41 -46.29
CA VAL A 483 -25.10 -10.82 -45.00
C VAL A 483 -24.31 -12.11 -45.16
N SER A 484 -23.05 -12.11 -44.71
CA SER A 484 -22.21 -13.31 -44.69
C SER A 484 -21.35 -13.29 -43.43
N ALA A 485 -21.83 -13.93 -42.36
CA ALA A 485 -21.11 -14.08 -41.10
C ALA A 485 -21.11 -15.55 -40.65
N PRO A 486 -19.97 -16.09 -40.16
CA PRO A 486 -19.92 -17.43 -39.59
C PRO A 486 -20.58 -17.49 -38.21
N THR A 487 -20.70 -16.37 -37.51
CA THR A 487 -21.46 -16.27 -36.27
C THR A 487 -22.45 -15.11 -36.38
N ILE A 488 -23.71 -15.33 -36.03
CA ILE A 488 -24.71 -14.27 -35.94
C ILE A 488 -25.53 -14.42 -34.66
N ASP A 489 -25.75 -13.31 -33.97
CA ASP A 489 -26.80 -13.10 -32.99
C ASP A 489 -27.88 -12.23 -33.65
N LEU A 490 -28.95 -12.87 -34.10
CA LEU A 490 -30.05 -12.27 -34.82
C LEU A 490 -31.20 -11.98 -33.88
N ARG A 491 -31.61 -10.72 -33.81
CA ARG A 491 -32.79 -10.25 -33.09
C ARG A 491 -33.79 -9.62 -34.06
N LEU A 492 -35.07 -9.80 -33.78
CA LEU A 492 -36.17 -9.09 -34.45
C LEU A 492 -37.45 -9.15 -33.61
N GLN A 493 -38.40 -8.30 -33.94
CA GLN A 493 -39.75 -8.29 -33.40
C GLN A 493 -40.76 -8.88 -34.37
N LEU A 494 -41.77 -9.58 -33.84
CA LEU A 494 -42.86 -10.22 -34.59
C LEU A 494 -44.22 -9.82 -34.05
N SER A 495 -45.17 -9.55 -34.94
CA SER A 495 -46.59 -9.44 -34.61
C SER A 495 -47.48 -9.88 -35.78
N THR A 496 -48.78 -10.00 -35.54
CA THR A 496 -49.79 -10.34 -36.56
C THR A 496 -51.01 -9.45 -36.45
N ASP A 497 -51.73 -9.28 -37.56
CA ASP A 497 -52.98 -8.52 -37.60
C ASP A 497 -54.16 -9.24 -36.96
N LYS A 498 -54.17 -10.58 -36.97
CA LYS A 498 -55.20 -11.43 -36.37
C LYS A 498 -54.63 -12.82 -36.01
N PRO A 499 -55.33 -13.63 -35.18
CA PRO A 499 -54.84 -14.97 -34.85
C PRO A 499 -55.02 -15.91 -36.04
N ALA A 500 -54.12 -16.85 -36.24
CA ALA A 500 -54.25 -17.86 -37.29
C ALA A 500 -55.14 -19.03 -36.84
N THR A 501 -56.10 -19.41 -37.67
CA THR A 501 -56.95 -20.61 -37.46
C THR A 501 -56.28 -21.89 -37.94
N GLY A 502 -56.93 -23.05 -37.73
CA GLY A 502 -56.42 -24.35 -38.13
C GLY A 502 -55.17 -24.75 -37.34
N SER A 503 -54.20 -25.38 -38.01
CA SER A 503 -52.94 -25.80 -37.38
C SER A 503 -52.00 -24.64 -37.00
N GLY A 504 -52.38 -23.39 -37.31
CA GLY A 504 -51.69 -22.17 -36.88
C GLY A 504 -50.77 -21.55 -37.93
N LEU A 505 -50.10 -20.47 -37.50
CA LEU A 505 -49.08 -19.77 -38.26
C LEU A 505 -47.69 -20.21 -37.77
N TYR A 506 -46.78 -20.44 -38.71
CA TYR A 506 -45.40 -20.75 -38.40
C TYR A 506 -44.51 -19.61 -38.90
N VAL A 507 -43.64 -19.08 -38.04
CA VAL A 507 -42.68 -18.04 -38.42
C VAL A 507 -41.27 -18.54 -38.16
N SER A 508 -40.49 -18.70 -39.22
CA SER A 508 -39.10 -19.12 -39.12
C SER A 508 -38.18 -17.91 -39.17
N VAL A 509 -37.37 -17.73 -38.14
CA VAL A 509 -36.24 -16.79 -38.13
C VAL A 509 -35.01 -17.56 -38.58
N ILE A 510 -34.34 -17.11 -39.63
CA ILE A 510 -33.21 -17.78 -40.27
C ILE A 510 -31.92 -17.06 -39.88
N GLY A 511 -31.07 -17.75 -39.12
CA GLY A 511 -29.79 -17.23 -38.66
C GLY A 511 -28.63 -17.58 -39.59
N ARG A 512 -28.78 -18.58 -40.47
CA ARG A 512 -27.77 -18.89 -41.47
C ARG A 512 -28.39 -19.62 -42.64
N ARG A 513 -28.36 -19.01 -43.83
CA ARG A 513 -28.77 -19.59 -45.10
C ARG A 513 -27.60 -19.60 -46.07
N ILE A 514 -27.33 -20.78 -46.62
CA ILE A 514 -26.31 -20.97 -47.64
C ILE A 514 -27.02 -21.43 -48.91
N ALA A 515 -26.87 -20.65 -49.97
CA ALA A 515 -27.48 -20.94 -51.27
C ALA A 515 -27.07 -22.36 -51.72
N GLY A 516 -28.06 -23.17 -52.13
CA GLY A 516 -27.85 -24.56 -52.55
C GLY A 516 -27.60 -25.57 -51.42
N SER A 517 -27.44 -25.14 -50.16
CA SER A 517 -27.17 -26.03 -49.01
C SER A 517 -28.25 -26.04 -47.93
N GLY A 518 -29.13 -25.02 -47.93
CA GLY A 518 -30.25 -24.93 -46.99
C GLY A 518 -30.06 -23.85 -45.92
N ASP A 519 -30.69 -24.03 -44.75
CA ASP A 519 -30.56 -23.07 -43.64
C ASP A 519 -30.77 -23.66 -42.24
N TYR A 520 -30.29 -22.93 -41.23
CA TYR A 520 -30.63 -23.10 -39.82
C TYR A 520 -31.64 -22.03 -39.38
N ARG A 521 -32.67 -22.46 -38.65
CA ARG A 521 -33.79 -21.60 -38.23
C ARG A 521 -34.30 -21.90 -36.84
N ALA A 522 -34.78 -20.86 -36.17
CA ALA A 522 -35.75 -20.98 -35.08
C ALA A 522 -37.16 -20.90 -35.67
N LYS A 523 -38.02 -21.87 -35.37
CA LYS A 523 -39.40 -21.89 -35.87
C LYS A 523 -40.36 -21.72 -34.72
N LEU A 524 -41.11 -20.61 -34.79
CA LEU A 524 -42.19 -20.29 -33.87
C LEU A 524 -43.50 -20.81 -34.45
N ARG A 525 -44.37 -21.36 -33.61
CA ARG A 525 -45.75 -21.71 -33.96
C ARG A 525 -46.72 -20.89 -33.12
N LEU A 526 -47.49 -20.02 -33.76
CA LEU A 526 -48.54 -19.21 -33.14
C LEU A 526 -49.89 -19.89 -33.38
N GLN A 527 -50.51 -20.36 -32.29
CA GLN A 527 -51.77 -21.10 -32.32
C GLN A 527 -52.98 -20.17 -32.11
N ALA A 528 -54.15 -20.58 -32.60
CA ALA A 528 -55.41 -19.83 -32.41
C ALA A 528 -55.76 -19.61 -30.93
N THR A 529 -55.34 -20.52 -30.05
CA THR A 529 -55.53 -20.47 -28.60
C THR A 529 -54.56 -19.51 -27.90
N GLY A 530 -53.66 -18.87 -28.64
CA GLY A 530 -52.60 -18.00 -28.12
C GLY A 530 -51.34 -18.73 -27.64
N GLY A 531 -51.27 -20.06 -27.79
CA GLY A 531 -50.05 -20.81 -27.48
C GLY A 531 -48.89 -20.46 -28.42
N VAL A 532 -47.69 -20.32 -27.86
CA VAL A 532 -46.44 -20.09 -28.62
C VAL A 532 -45.55 -21.31 -28.51
N GLY A 533 -45.35 -22.02 -29.62
CA GLY A 533 -44.37 -23.11 -29.75
C GLY A 533 -43.02 -22.61 -30.23
N LEU A 534 -41.91 -23.18 -29.76
CA LEU A 534 -40.56 -22.91 -30.24
C LEU A 534 -39.78 -24.20 -30.52
N SER A 535 -39.19 -24.29 -31.71
CA SER A 535 -38.33 -25.38 -32.16
C SER A 535 -37.10 -24.87 -32.89
N LEU A 536 -36.07 -25.72 -33.01
CA LEU A 536 -34.90 -25.49 -33.86
C LEU A 536 -34.89 -26.49 -34.99
N GLN A 537 -34.65 -26.00 -36.20
CA GLN A 537 -34.71 -26.82 -37.40
C GLN A 537 -33.59 -26.49 -38.37
N ARG A 538 -33.30 -27.47 -39.22
CA ARG A 538 -32.55 -27.30 -40.45
C ARG A 538 -33.48 -27.55 -41.64
N LEU A 539 -33.46 -26.69 -42.64
CA LEU A 539 -34.07 -26.98 -43.94
C LEU A 539 -32.97 -27.38 -44.94
N PRO A 540 -32.97 -28.61 -45.49
CA PRO A 540 -32.08 -28.99 -46.58
C PRO A 540 -32.47 -28.29 -47.91
N PRO A 541 -31.61 -28.29 -48.93
CA PRO A 541 -31.91 -27.64 -50.21
C PRO A 541 -33.03 -28.35 -50.98
N ALA A 542 -33.27 -29.62 -50.69
CA ALA A 542 -34.41 -30.40 -51.15
C ALA A 542 -34.84 -31.38 -50.03
N GLY A 543 -36.14 -31.64 -49.93
CA GLY A 543 -36.72 -32.54 -48.93
C GLY A 543 -37.42 -31.81 -47.78
N ALA A 544 -37.77 -32.56 -46.73
CA ALA A 544 -38.51 -32.06 -45.58
C ALA A 544 -37.60 -31.33 -44.57
N GLU A 545 -38.19 -30.44 -43.78
CA GLU A 545 -37.54 -29.83 -42.62
C GLU A 545 -37.08 -30.92 -41.62
N VAL A 546 -35.87 -30.77 -41.09
CA VAL A 546 -35.27 -31.67 -40.10
C VAL A 546 -35.26 -30.95 -38.75
N ALA A 547 -35.86 -31.56 -37.74
CA ALA A 547 -35.82 -31.02 -36.37
C ALA A 547 -34.45 -31.25 -35.75
N LEU A 548 -33.76 -30.17 -35.38
CA LEU A 548 -32.57 -30.22 -34.52
C LEU A 548 -32.98 -30.33 -33.06
N GLN A 549 -34.07 -29.65 -32.69
CA GLN A 549 -34.74 -29.77 -31.41
C GLN A 549 -36.24 -29.55 -31.58
N GLY A 550 -37.06 -30.49 -31.09
CA GLY A 550 -38.51 -30.48 -31.26
C GLY A 550 -39.23 -29.29 -30.61
N GLU A 551 -40.44 -29.02 -31.10
CA GLU A 551 -41.33 -27.98 -30.60
C GLU A 551 -41.70 -28.23 -29.13
N VAL A 552 -41.62 -27.19 -28.30
CA VAL A 552 -42.39 -27.12 -27.02
C VAL A 552 -43.17 -25.83 -26.96
N ALA A 553 -44.26 -25.87 -26.19
CA ALA A 553 -44.87 -24.65 -25.68
C ALA A 553 -43.86 -23.90 -24.80
N VAL A 554 -43.68 -22.61 -25.07
CA VAL A 554 -42.79 -21.74 -24.27
C VAL A 554 -43.47 -21.46 -22.93
N PRO A 555 -42.89 -21.89 -21.80
CA PRO A 555 -43.54 -21.74 -20.49
C PRO A 555 -43.85 -20.27 -20.16
N GLY A 556 -45.09 -20.01 -19.75
CA GLY A 556 -45.53 -18.66 -19.34
C GLY A 556 -45.73 -17.66 -20.48
N LEU A 557 -45.56 -18.06 -21.75
CA LEU A 557 -45.77 -17.18 -22.90
C LEU A 557 -47.10 -17.50 -23.60
N THR A 558 -47.98 -16.49 -23.64
CA THR A 558 -49.18 -16.46 -24.48
C THR A 558 -49.08 -15.30 -25.46
N TYR A 559 -49.75 -15.44 -26.59
CA TYR A 559 -49.79 -14.44 -27.66
C TYR A 559 -51.25 -14.07 -27.99
N ALA A 560 -51.54 -12.78 -27.97
CA ALA A 560 -52.79 -12.19 -28.44
C ALA A 560 -52.52 -11.13 -29.53
N VAL A 561 -53.55 -10.79 -30.30
CA VAL A 561 -53.44 -9.70 -31.29
C VAL A 561 -53.11 -8.39 -30.59
N GLY A 562 -52.14 -7.65 -31.14
CA GLY A 562 -51.58 -6.45 -30.53
C GLY A 562 -50.32 -6.71 -29.72
N ASP A 563 -50.01 -7.97 -29.39
CA ASP A 563 -48.75 -8.32 -28.78
C ASP A 563 -47.61 -8.27 -29.80
N VAL A 564 -46.43 -7.89 -29.31
CA VAL A 564 -45.17 -7.98 -30.04
C VAL A 564 -44.29 -9.01 -29.35
N LEU A 565 -43.74 -9.95 -30.11
CA LEU A 565 -42.78 -10.94 -29.63
C LEU A 565 -41.37 -10.52 -30.03
N ASN A 566 -40.46 -10.46 -29.07
CA ASN A 566 -39.03 -10.40 -29.35
C ASN A 566 -38.52 -11.82 -29.60
N VAL A 567 -37.79 -12.00 -30.69
CA VAL A 567 -37.12 -13.26 -31.03
C VAL A 567 -35.63 -13.03 -31.10
N ARG A 568 -34.85 -13.89 -30.44
CA ARG A 568 -33.39 -13.93 -30.55
C ARG A 568 -32.97 -15.33 -31.00
N LEU A 569 -32.18 -15.39 -32.06
CA LEU A 569 -31.58 -16.60 -32.62
C LEU A 569 -30.07 -16.38 -32.74
N GLU A 570 -29.30 -17.23 -32.07
CA GLU A 570 -27.86 -17.28 -32.25
C GLU A 570 -27.46 -18.51 -33.07
N VAL A 571 -26.61 -18.30 -34.07
CA VAL A 571 -25.96 -19.37 -34.85
C VAL A 571 -24.46 -19.11 -34.81
N SER A 572 -23.69 -20.00 -34.20
CA SER A 572 -22.25 -19.82 -33.95
C SER A 572 -21.44 -21.08 -34.22
N GLY A 573 -20.15 -20.90 -34.52
CA GLY A 573 -19.22 -21.99 -34.78
C GLY A 573 -19.35 -22.64 -36.16
N ALA A 574 -18.35 -23.48 -36.47
CA ALA A 574 -18.28 -24.29 -37.68
C ALA A 574 -17.83 -25.70 -37.29
N SER A 575 -18.70 -26.69 -37.54
CA SER A 575 -18.48 -28.12 -37.32
C SER A 575 -18.10 -28.53 -35.88
N PRO A 576 -19.05 -28.54 -34.91
CA PRO A 576 -20.47 -28.33 -35.11
C PRO A 576 -20.86 -26.84 -35.09
N THR A 577 -21.90 -26.52 -35.85
CA THR A 577 -22.64 -25.27 -35.66
C THR A 577 -23.54 -25.42 -34.44
N THR A 578 -23.52 -24.43 -33.55
CA THR A 578 -24.44 -24.30 -32.43
C THR A 578 -25.58 -23.36 -32.81
N VAL A 579 -26.82 -23.78 -32.57
CA VAL A 579 -28.05 -23.01 -32.84
C VAL A 579 -28.81 -22.84 -31.53
N ARG A 580 -29.13 -21.59 -31.15
CA ARG A 580 -29.81 -21.28 -29.90
C ARG A 580 -30.93 -20.27 -30.14
N ALA A 581 -32.08 -20.46 -29.49
CA ALA A 581 -33.19 -19.53 -29.66
C ALA A 581 -33.96 -19.29 -28.38
N LYS A 582 -34.55 -18.10 -28.29
CA LYS A 582 -35.53 -17.73 -27.28
C LYS A 582 -36.50 -16.68 -27.81
N VAL A 583 -37.69 -16.70 -27.24
CA VAL A 583 -38.79 -15.76 -27.55
C VAL A 583 -39.44 -15.30 -26.25
N TRP A 584 -39.80 -14.03 -26.20
CA TRP A 584 -40.52 -13.41 -25.09
C TRP A 584 -41.38 -12.25 -25.58
N LYS A 585 -42.30 -11.78 -24.75
CA LYS A 585 -43.19 -10.67 -25.08
C LYS A 585 -42.47 -9.33 -24.92
N GLN A 586 -42.75 -8.37 -25.79
CA GLN A 586 -42.22 -7.01 -25.65
C GLN A 586 -42.69 -6.40 -24.32
N GLY A 587 -41.78 -5.70 -23.63
CA GLY A 587 -42.02 -5.15 -22.29
C GLY A 587 -41.74 -6.12 -21.14
N THR A 588 -41.42 -7.39 -21.41
CA THR A 588 -40.94 -8.33 -20.37
C THR A 588 -39.43 -8.53 -20.45
N THR A 589 -38.82 -8.96 -19.35
CA THR A 589 -37.38 -9.27 -19.28
C THR A 589 -37.00 -10.38 -20.27
N GLU A 590 -35.88 -10.20 -20.96
CA GLU A 590 -35.28 -11.24 -21.81
C GLU A 590 -34.89 -12.46 -20.95
N PRO A 591 -35.28 -13.70 -21.32
CA PRO A 591 -34.87 -14.88 -20.58
C PRO A 591 -33.35 -15.03 -20.53
N VAL A 592 -32.79 -15.24 -19.34
CA VAL A 592 -31.34 -15.43 -19.15
C VAL A 592 -30.88 -16.73 -19.82
N THR A 593 -31.68 -17.80 -19.69
CA THR A 593 -31.40 -19.11 -20.29
C THR A 593 -31.94 -19.20 -21.72
N TRP A 594 -31.18 -19.86 -22.60
CA TRP A 594 -31.67 -20.24 -23.92
C TRP A 594 -32.79 -21.27 -23.79
N GLN A 595 -33.96 -20.97 -24.35
CA GLN A 595 -35.13 -21.85 -24.31
C GLN A 595 -34.94 -23.08 -25.23
N ARG A 596 -34.08 -22.93 -26.24
CA ARG A 596 -33.65 -23.98 -27.18
C ARG A 596 -32.18 -23.86 -27.50
N THR A 597 -31.50 -25.00 -27.56
CA THR A 597 -30.08 -25.13 -27.94
C THR A 597 -29.89 -26.48 -28.61
N ALA A 598 -29.23 -26.49 -29.77
CA ALA A 598 -28.84 -27.70 -30.48
C ALA A 598 -27.50 -27.49 -31.19
N THR A 599 -26.84 -28.60 -31.55
CA THR A 599 -25.64 -28.61 -32.39
C THR A 599 -25.89 -29.46 -33.64
N ASP A 600 -25.26 -29.10 -34.76
CA ASP A 600 -25.38 -29.83 -36.02
C ASP A 600 -24.09 -29.75 -36.85
N THR A 601 -23.76 -30.84 -37.54
CA THR A 601 -22.50 -31.01 -38.29
C THR A 601 -22.72 -31.13 -39.80
N THR A 602 -23.91 -30.78 -40.32
CA THR A 602 -24.21 -30.88 -41.76
C THR A 602 -23.22 -30.05 -42.58
N SER A 603 -22.37 -30.70 -43.37
CA SER A 603 -21.23 -30.08 -44.06
C SER A 603 -21.57 -28.82 -44.85
N GLY A 604 -22.67 -28.84 -45.62
CA GLY A 604 -23.13 -27.70 -46.42
C GLY A 604 -23.57 -26.46 -45.62
N LEU A 605 -23.76 -26.58 -44.30
CA LEU A 605 -24.20 -25.49 -43.43
C LEU A 605 -23.14 -24.96 -42.47
N GLN A 606 -21.88 -25.37 -42.61
CA GLN A 606 -20.80 -24.96 -41.70
C GLN A 606 -20.07 -23.67 -42.12
N ALA A 607 -20.52 -23.00 -43.18
CA ALA A 607 -19.94 -21.75 -43.68
C ALA A 607 -20.73 -20.51 -43.21
N ALA A 608 -20.23 -19.31 -43.50
CA ALA A 608 -20.98 -18.08 -43.34
C ALA A 608 -22.21 -18.06 -44.27
N GLY A 609 -23.30 -17.42 -43.84
CA GLY A 609 -24.53 -17.40 -44.62
C GLY A 609 -25.43 -16.20 -44.34
N ALA A 610 -26.43 -16.06 -45.20
CA ALA A 610 -27.44 -15.01 -45.15
C ALA A 610 -28.42 -15.22 -43.98
N ILE A 611 -29.14 -14.15 -43.63
CA ILE A 611 -30.20 -14.18 -42.62
C ILE A 611 -31.57 -13.87 -43.24
N GLY A 612 -32.66 -14.14 -42.52
CA GLY A 612 -33.98 -13.74 -42.98
C GLY A 612 -35.14 -14.21 -42.13
N VAL A 613 -36.35 -14.04 -42.66
CA VAL A 613 -37.60 -14.46 -42.03
C VAL A 613 -38.46 -15.20 -43.07
N SER A 614 -39.11 -16.28 -42.66
CA SER A 614 -39.98 -17.07 -43.52
C SER A 614 -41.24 -17.51 -42.78
N PRO A 615 -42.37 -16.80 -42.98
CA PRO A 615 -43.65 -17.23 -42.45
C PRO A 615 -44.34 -18.24 -43.39
N TYR A 616 -45.07 -19.18 -42.79
CA TYR A 616 -45.92 -20.16 -43.46
C TYR A 616 -47.25 -20.27 -42.71
N LEU A 617 -48.36 -20.15 -43.44
CA LEU A 617 -49.70 -20.34 -42.90
C LEU A 617 -50.23 -21.71 -43.32
N SER A 618 -50.73 -22.50 -42.36
CA SER A 618 -51.29 -23.82 -42.65
C SER A 618 -52.40 -23.76 -43.71
N SER A 619 -52.46 -24.76 -44.58
CA SER A 619 -53.57 -24.93 -45.54
C SER A 619 -54.93 -25.12 -44.88
N SER A 620 -54.96 -25.52 -43.61
CA SER A 620 -56.18 -25.66 -42.81
C SER A 620 -56.72 -24.33 -42.27
N ALA A 621 -55.99 -23.22 -42.44
CA ALA A 621 -56.45 -21.91 -42.00
C ALA A 621 -57.56 -21.37 -42.90
N ASN A 622 -58.71 -20.99 -42.33
CA ASN A 622 -59.86 -20.48 -43.07
C ASN A 622 -60.03 -18.95 -43.00
N ASN A 623 -59.16 -18.28 -42.24
CA ASN A 623 -59.17 -16.83 -42.06
C ASN A 623 -58.00 -16.12 -42.74
N ALA A 624 -57.42 -16.74 -43.77
CA ALA A 624 -56.38 -16.15 -44.60
C ALA A 624 -56.88 -14.94 -45.42
N PRO A 625 -55.99 -14.02 -45.85
CA PRO A 625 -54.57 -13.95 -45.49
C PRO A 625 -54.36 -13.44 -44.06
N ILE A 626 -53.21 -13.78 -43.49
CA ILE A 626 -52.69 -13.22 -42.23
C ILE A 626 -51.53 -12.28 -42.57
N SER A 627 -51.53 -11.09 -41.97
CA SER A 627 -50.41 -10.16 -42.07
C SER A 627 -49.42 -10.46 -40.96
N VAL A 628 -48.23 -10.94 -41.29
CA VAL A 628 -47.12 -11.12 -40.35
C VAL A 628 -46.20 -9.91 -40.46
N ARG A 629 -45.96 -9.24 -39.34
CA ARG A 629 -45.16 -8.02 -39.27
C ARG A 629 -43.83 -8.31 -38.60
N VAL A 630 -42.75 -7.79 -39.18
CA VAL A 630 -41.38 -7.81 -38.66
C VAL A 630 -40.90 -6.38 -38.43
N ASP A 631 -40.13 -6.17 -37.37
CA ASP A 631 -39.52 -4.89 -37.03
C ASP A 631 -38.20 -5.10 -36.26
N ASN A 632 -37.39 -4.05 -36.11
CA ASN A 632 -36.20 -3.98 -35.27
C ASN A 632 -35.24 -5.15 -35.49
N LEU A 633 -34.97 -5.46 -36.77
CA LEU A 633 -34.06 -6.53 -37.12
C LEU A 633 -32.62 -6.07 -36.90
N SER A 634 -31.84 -6.86 -36.16
CA SER A 634 -30.40 -6.64 -35.99
C SER A 634 -29.66 -7.97 -36.00
N GLY A 635 -28.59 -8.08 -36.81
CA GLY A 635 -27.68 -9.22 -36.81
C GLY A 635 -26.27 -8.77 -36.48
N THR A 636 -25.72 -9.25 -35.36
CA THR A 636 -24.37 -8.88 -34.88
C THR A 636 -23.49 -10.10 -34.64
N SER A 637 -22.17 -9.95 -34.68
CA SER A 637 -21.21 -10.94 -34.16
C SER A 637 -20.35 -10.33 -33.05
N PRO A 638 -19.80 -11.15 -32.13
CA PRO A 638 -18.72 -10.71 -31.23
C PRO A 638 -17.54 -10.10 -31.99
#